data_AF-A0A0U5C5V9-F1
#
_entry.id   AF-A0A0U5C5V9-F1
#
_cell.length_a   1.000
_cell.length_b   1.000
_cell.length_c   1.000
_cell.angle_alpha   90.00
_cell.angle_beta   90.00
_cell.angle_gamma   90.00
#
_symmetry.space_group_name_H-M   'P 1'
#
loop_
_entity.id
_entity.type
_entity.pdbx_description
1 polymer ?
#
loop_
_entity_poly.entity_id
_entity_poly.type
_entity_poly.pdbx_seq_one_letter_code
_entity_poly.pdbx_strand_id
1 'polypeptide(L)'
;MQTKHFFSDPTHLVQTALNSLTLTNPSLAFDRQNKIIFRRPEVVKKSKVAIVSGGGSGHEPAFAGYVGQGLLDASAAGTIFASPSAEQVRIAAMDRVNNEQGVLIIPMNYTGDVLNFGMAAEKARAAGIKTEFFAINDDVGVGKERGGKVGRRGIGGGIFILKIVGALAEAG
;
A
#
# COMPACT_ATOMS: atom_id res chain seq x y z
N MET A 1 0.61 32.54 -3.86
CA MET A 1 0.73 31.15 -3.36
C MET A 1 2.07 31.01 -2.66
N GLN A 2 2.11 30.48 -1.45
CA GLN A 2 3.35 30.36 -0.68
C GLN A 2 4.25 29.28 -1.31
N THR A 3 5.43 29.67 -1.81
CA THR A 3 6.42 28.82 -2.49
C THR A 3 7.36 28.13 -1.49
N LYS A 4 6.82 27.44 -0.48
CA LYS A 4 7.61 26.73 0.54
C LYS A 4 7.97 25.29 0.15
N HIS A 5 7.92 24.97 -1.14
CA HIS A 5 8.24 23.64 -1.66
C HIS A 5 9.43 23.71 -2.60
N PHE A 6 10.32 22.71 -2.52
CA PHE A 6 11.47 22.56 -3.42
C PHE A 6 11.10 22.04 -4.81
N PHE A 7 9.80 21.87 -5.09
CA PHE A 7 9.25 21.24 -6.28
C PHE A 7 8.00 21.98 -6.75
N SER A 8 7.85 22.06 -8.06
CA SER A 8 6.74 22.74 -8.73
C SER A 8 5.73 21.80 -9.38
N ASP A 9 6.11 20.55 -9.64
CA ASP A 9 5.25 19.53 -10.25
C ASP A 9 4.99 18.39 -9.24
N PRO A 10 3.76 18.25 -8.72
CA PRO A 10 3.41 17.20 -7.76
C PRO A 10 3.46 15.80 -8.37
N THR A 11 3.28 15.65 -9.68
CA THR A 11 3.39 14.35 -10.36
C THR A 11 4.84 13.92 -10.44
N HIS A 12 5.71 14.84 -10.85
CA HIS A 12 7.15 14.61 -10.86
C HIS A 12 7.69 14.30 -9.46
N LEU A 13 7.19 15.01 -8.44
CA LEU A 13 7.54 14.75 -7.04
C LEU A 13 7.29 13.30 -6.64
N VAL A 14 6.06 12.80 -6.83
CA VAL A 14 5.71 11.43 -6.44
C VAL A 14 6.56 10.41 -7.20
N GLN A 15 6.73 10.59 -8.51
CA GLN A 15 7.52 9.69 -9.35
C GLN A 15 8.99 9.63 -8.93
N THR A 16 9.60 10.78 -8.65
CA THR A 16 11.01 10.85 -8.23
C THR A 16 11.21 10.33 -6.82
N ALA A 17 10.30 10.64 -5.88
CA ALA A 17 10.33 10.12 -4.53
C ALA A 17 10.28 8.58 -4.51
N LEU A 18 9.35 7.97 -5.25
CA LEU A 18 9.27 6.51 -5.36
C LEU A 18 10.52 5.92 -6.01
N ASN A 19 10.99 6.49 -7.13
CA ASN A 19 12.20 6.01 -7.80
C ASN A 19 13.43 6.04 -6.86
N SER A 20 13.55 7.08 -6.02
CA SER A 20 14.68 7.25 -5.10
C SER A 20 14.85 6.08 -4.13
N LEU A 21 13.77 5.41 -3.73
CA LEU A 21 13.82 4.24 -2.85
C LEU A 21 14.61 3.08 -3.48
N THR A 22 14.55 2.95 -4.81
CA THR A 22 15.31 1.91 -5.52
C THR A 22 16.81 2.23 -5.64
N LEU A 23 17.18 3.51 -5.54
CA LEU A 23 18.57 3.96 -5.56
C LEU A 23 19.24 3.72 -4.21
N THR A 24 18.49 3.80 -3.11
CA THR A 24 18.99 3.61 -1.75
C THR A 24 18.79 2.19 -1.21
N ASN A 25 17.87 1.42 -1.80
CA ASN A 25 17.59 0.05 -1.40
C ASN A 25 17.52 -0.90 -2.63
N PRO A 26 18.57 -1.69 -2.91
CA PRO A 26 18.62 -2.56 -4.08
C PRO A 26 17.62 -3.71 -4.03
N SER A 27 17.02 -4.01 -2.87
CA SER A 27 15.98 -5.04 -2.74
C SER A 27 14.62 -4.62 -3.31
N LEU A 28 14.48 -3.36 -3.71
CA LEU A 28 13.23 -2.78 -4.21
C LEU A 28 13.29 -2.52 -5.72
N ALA A 29 12.13 -2.66 -6.36
CA ALA A 29 11.88 -2.26 -7.72
C ALA A 29 10.71 -1.25 -7.79
N PHE A 30 10.67 -0.48 -8.87
CA PHE A 30 9.68 0.54 -9.10
C PHE A 30 8.96 0.34 -10.43
N ASP A 31 7.65 0.10 -10.37
CA ASP A 31 6.76 0.20 -11.52
C ASP A 31 6.34 1.66 -11.71
N ARG A 32 7.08 2.35 -12.58
CA ARG A 32 6.87 3.78 -12.86
C ARG A 32 5.49 4.09 -13.42
N GLN A 33 4.95 3.22 -14.27
CA GLN A 33 3.66 3.42 -14.91
C GLN A 33 2.54 3.40 -13.89
N ASN A 34 2.59 2.44 -12.96
CA ASN A 34 1.53 2.21 -11.98
C ASN A 34 1.82 2.83 -10.61
N LYS A 35 2.96 3.50 -10.41
CA LYS A 35 3.41 4.06 -9.12
C LYS A 35 3.45 3.01 -8.00
N ILE A 36 4.05 1.85 -8.27
CA ILE A 36 4.14 0.74 -7.31
C ILE A 36 5.59 0.50 -6.93
N ILE A 37 5.88 0.51 -5.62
CA ILE A 37 7.14 0.03 -5.07
C ILE A 37 6.91 -1.37 -4.54
N PHE A 38 7.79 -2.30 -4.89
CA PHE A 38 7.65 -3.70 -4.52
C PHE A 38 9.02 -4.34 -4.27
N ARG A 39 9.01 -5.41 -3.48
CA ARG A 39 10.21 -6.24 -3.27
C ARG A 39 10.54 -6.96 -4.58
N ARG A 40 11.81 -6.92 -4.96
CA ARG A 40 12.31 -7.68 -6.12
C ARG A 40 12.01 -9.18 -5.95
N PRO A 41 11.51 -9.88 -6.98
CA PRO A 41 11.22 -11.31 -6.86
C PRO A 41 12.42 -12.14 -6.38
N GLU A 42 13.63 -11.77 -6.78
CA GLU A 42 14.87 -12.49 -6.44
C GLU A 42 15.23 -12.41 -4.95
N VAL A 43 14.70 -11.41 -4.21
CA VAL A 43 14.93 -11.29 -2.76
C VAL A 43 13.89 -12.01 -1.92
N VAL A 44 12.79 -12.49 -2.53
CA VAL A 44 11.71 -13.20 -1.85
C VAL A 44 11.98 -14.70 -1.92
N LYS A 45 12.59 -15.26 -0.87
CA LYS A 45 13.12 -16.64 -0.88
C LYS A 45 12.10 -17.74 -0.55
N LYS A 46 10.97 -17.38 0.06
CA LYS A 46 9.96 -18.32 0.54
C LYS A 46 8.57 -17.86 0.11
N SER A 47 7.73 -18.79 -0.32
CA SER A 47 6.32 -18.52 -0.53
C SER A 47 5.65 -18.27 0.83
N LYS A 48 4.89 -17.19 0.91
CA LYS A 48 4.18 -16.71 2.10
C LYS A 48 2.99 -15.88 1.65
N VAL A 49 2.10 -15.53 2.57
CA VAL A 49 1.03 -14.56 2.28
C VAL A 49 1.68 -13.21 1.90
N ALA A 50 1.33 -12.68 0.73
CA ALA A 50 1.82 -11.37 0.30
C ALA A 50 1.03 -10.26 0.99
N ILE A 51 1.73 -9.26 1.54
CA ILE A 51 1.11 -8.10 2.18
C ILE A 51 1.17 -6.91 1.24
N VAL A 52 0.00 -6.39 0.83
CA VAL A 52 -0.13 -5.24 -0.07
C VAL A 52 -0.86 -4.12 0.64
N SER A 53 -0.31 -2.91 0.55
CA SER A 53 -0.93 -1.69 1.08
C SER A 53 -0.69 -0.51 0.14
N GLY A 54 -0.97 0.70 0.58
CA GLY A 54 -0.87 1.89 -0.24
C GLY A 54 -1.84 2.98 0.19
N GLY A 55 -1.84 4.07 -0.56
CA GLY A 55 -2.66 5.24 -0.27
C GLY A 55 -2.18 6.47 -1.03
N GLY A 56 -2.75 7.63 -0.71
CA GLY A 56 -2.27 8.90 -1.24
C GLY A 56 -0.85 9.23 -0.79
N SER A 57 -0.08 9.85 -1.67
CA SER A 57 1.26 10.38 -1.34
C SER A 57 1.15 11.58 -0.39
N GLY A 58 2.26 11.93 0.27
CA GLY A 58 2.31 12.99 1.29
C GLY A 58 2.24 12.48 2.73
N HIS A 59 2.30 11.16 2.92
CA HIS A 59 2.35 10.48 4.23
C HIS A 59 3.65 9.70 4.42
N GLU A 60 4.68 9.99 3.62
CA GLU A 60 5.96 9.29 3.67
C GLU A 60 6.54 9.30 5.11
N PRO A 61 7.05 8.16 5.62
CA PRO A 61 7.43 6.95 4.87
C PRO A 61 6.26 6.03 4.48
N ALA A 62 5.03 6.28 4.93
CA ALA A 62 3.89 5.47 4.53
C ALA A 62 3.55 5.70 3.03
N PHE A 63 3.35 4.66 2.22
CA PHE A 63 3.56 3.23 2.48
C PHE A 63 4.79 2.66 1.76
N ALA A 64 5.32 3.38 0.77
CA ALA A 64 6.43 2.90 -0.05
C ALA A 64 7.71 2.63 0.76
N GLY A 65 7.95 3.40 1.83
CA GLY A 65 9.06 3.18 2.76
C GLY A 65 8.88 1.97 3.67
N TYR A 66 7.69 1.36 3.71
CA TYR A 66 7.42 0.13 4.46
C TYR A 66 7.56 -1.13 3.60
N VAL A 67 7.89 -1.01 2.31
CA VAL A 67 8.13 -2.17 1.45
C VAL A 67 9.48 -2.78 1.82
N GLY A 68 9.45 -4.04 2.26
CA GLY A 68 10.61 -4.73 2.79
C GLY A 68 10.25 -6.01 3.55
N GLN A 69 11.26 -6.84 3.82
CA GLN A 69 11.08 -8.10 4.53
C GLN A 69 10.45 -7.87 5.91
N GLY A 70 9.40 -8.63 6.24
CA GLY A 70 8.70 -8.52 7.52
C GLY A 70 7.77 -7.31 7.66
N LEU A 71 7.48 -6.60 6.57
CA LEU A 71 6.46 -5.56 6.43
C LEU A 71 5.65 -5.80 5.15
N LEU A 72 5.72 -4.90 4.16
CA LEU A 72 4.95 -4.98 2.91
C LEU A 72 5.77 -5.64 1.79
N ASP A 73 5.11 -6.41 0.94
CA ASP A 73 5.71 -6.92 -0.30
C ASP A 73 5.51 -5.95 -1.47
N ALA A 74 4.41 -5.19 -1.48
CA ALA A 74 4.20 -4.10 -2.41
C ALA A 74 3.37 -2.96 -1.82
N SER A 75 3.58 -1.76 -2.35
CA SER A 75 2.84 -0.55 -2.04
C SER A 75 2.44 0.20 -3.30
N ALA A 76 1.14 0.46 -3.48
CA ALA A 76 0.62 1.31 -4.54
C ALA A 76 0.45 2.76 -4.05
N ALA A 77 1.07 3.71 -4.75
CA ALA A 77 0.95 5.13 -4.45
C ALA A 77 -0.06 5.82 -5.36
N GLY A 78 -0.93 6.63 -4.76
CA GLY A 78 -1.84 7.51 -5.47
C GLY A 78 -1.19 8.84 -5.86
N THR A 79 -2.02 9.89 -6.02
CA THR A 79 -1.50 11.27 -6.06
C THR A 79 -1.48 11.84 -4.65
N ILE A 80 -1.03 13.09 -4.48
CA ILE A 80 -0.93 13.71 -3.15
C ILE A 80 -2.32 13.74 -2.50
N PHE A 81 -2.45 13.10 -1.34
CA PHE A 81 -3.69 12.96 -0.55
C PHE A 81 -4.87 12.30 -1.27
N ALA A 82 -4.64 11.56 -2.35
CA ALA A 82 -5.69 10.82 -3.04
C ALA A 82 -5.28 9.36 -3.27
N SER A 83 -6.18 8.45 -2.93
CA SER A 83 -6.02 7.01 -3.07
C SER A 83 -5.52 6.58 -4.47
N PRO A 84 -4.65 5.57 -4.59
CA PRO A 84 -4.38 4.93 -5.88
C PRO A 84 -5.66 4.33 -6.46
N SER A 85 -5.72 4.22 -7.78
CA SER A 85 -6.86 3.57 -8.44
C SER A 85 -6.93 2.08 -8.10
N ALA A 86 -8.13 1.50 -8.17
CA ALA A 86 -8.32 0.06 -8.02
C ALA A 86 -7.44 -0.76 -8.97
N GLU A 87 -7.15 -0.26 -10.17
CA GLU A 87 -6.30 -0.97 -11.13
C GLU A 87 -4.83 -0.99 -10.69
N GLN A 88 -4.30 0.11 -10.15
CA GLN A 88 -2.94 0.13 -9.58
C GLN A 88 -2.81 -0.88 -8.43
N VAL A 89 -3.80 -0.94 -7.54
CA VAL A 89 -3.79 -1.90 -6.41
C VAL A 89 -3.93 -3.33 -6.91
N ARG A 90 -4.77 -3.58 -7.92
CA ARG A 90 -4.90 -4.90 -8.55
C ARG A 90 -3.56 -5.36 -9.13
N ILE A 91 -2.88 -4.50 -9.89
CA ILE A 91 -1.56 -4.79 -10.46
C ILE A 91 -0.56 -5.09 -9.35
N ALA A 92 -0.59 -4.34 -8.24
CA ALA A 92 0.29 -4.59 -7.09
C ALA A 92 0.07 -6.00 -6.50
N ALA A 93 -1.19 -6.41 -6.33
CA ALA A 93 -1.56 -7.69 -5.72
C ALA A 93 -1.39 -8.91 -6.66
N MET A 94 -1.61 -8.72 -7.96
CA MET A 94 -1.64 -9.82 -8.92
C MET A 94 -0.31 -9.98 -9.67
N ASP A 95 0.34 -8.86 -10.00
CA ASP A 95 1.42 -8.83 -10.99
C ASP A 95 2.78 -8.45 -10.38
N ARG A 96 2.82 -7.89 -9.15
CA ARG A 96 4.03 -7.38 -8.49
C ARG A 96 4.46 -8.13 -7.23
N VAL A 97 3.72 -9.16 -6.81
CA VAL A 97 4.03 -10.00 -5.65
C VAL A 97 3.83 -11.48 -6.00
N ASN A 98 4.54 -12.38 -5.30
CA ASN A 98 4.21 -13.80 -5.33
C ASN A 98 2.93 -14.02 -4.49
N ASN A 99 1.86 -14.46 -5.14
CA ASN A 99 0.54 -14.64 -4.55
C ASN A 99 0.11 -16.12 -4.42
N GLU A 100 1.04 -17.07 -4.53
CA GLU A 100 0.76 -18.52 -4.41
C GLU A 100 0.08 -18.91 -3.09
N GLN A 101 0.44 -18.25 -1.99
CA GLN A 101 -0.17 -18.47 -0.66
C GLN A 101 -1.30 -17.46 -0.36
N GLY A 102 -1.69 -16.67 -1.35
CA GLY A 102 -2.68 -15.61 -1.24
C GLY A 102 -2.11 -14.24 -0.92
N VAL A 103 -3.00 -13.24 -0.88
CA VAL A 103 -2.69 -11.83 -0.68
C VAL A 103 -3.57 -11.26 0.41
N LEU A 104 -2.99 -10.48 1.32
CA LEU A 104 -3.71 -9.66 2.27
C LEU A 104 -3.56 -8.19 1.89
N ILE A 105 -4.69 -7.56 1.56
CA ILE A 105 -4.77 -6.15 1.15
C ILE A 105 -5.21 -5.30 2.35
N ILE A 106 -4.36 -4.36 2.77
CA ILE A 106 -4.55 -3.58 4.00
C ILE A 106 -4.45 -2.07 3.73
N PRO A 107 -5.55 -1.38 3.40
CA PRO A 107 -5.57 0.08 3.34
C PRO A 107 -5.81 0.73 4.71
N MET A 108 -5.63 2.05 4.77
CA MET A 108 -6.24 2.87 5.81
C MET A 108 -7.73 3.05 5.54
N ASN A 109 -8.54 3.18 6.59
CA ASN A 109 -9.99 3.29 6.47
C ASN A 109 -10.45 4.70 6.09
N TYR A 110 -10.17 5.09 4.85
CA TYR A 110 -10.73 6.26 4.18
C TYR A 110 -11.61 5.80 3.02
N THR A 111 -12.68 6.54 2.72
CA THR A 111 -13.66 6.13 1.70
C THR A 111 -13.03 5.79 0.34
N GLY A 112 -12.11 6.62 -0.16
CA GLY A 112 -11.44 6.35 -1.44
C GLY A 112 -10.59 5.08 -1.40
N ASP A 113 -9.85 4.88 -0.32
CA ASP A 113 -9.00 3.69 -0.14
C ASP A 113 -9.85 2.42 0.02
N VAL A 114 -10.89 2.45 0.84
CA VAL A 114 -11.79 1.29 1.01
C VAL A 114 -12.43 0.89 -0.32
N LEU A 115 -12.89 1.87 -1.10
CA LEU A 115 -13.50 1.60 -2.41
C LEU A 115 -12.49 1.03 -3.41
N ASN A 116 -11.32 1.66 -3.58
CA ASN A 116 -10.33 1.24 -4.57
C ASN A 116 -9.67 -0.10 -4.21
N PHE A 117 -9.25 -0.26 -2.95
CA PHE A 117 -8.58 -1.48 -2.50
C PHE A 117 -9.57 -2.63 -2.34
N GLY A 118 -10.81 -2.36 -1.93
CA GLY A 118 -11.88 -3.36 -1.91
C GLY A 118 -12.20 -3.86 -3.31
N MET A 119 -12.34 -2.96 -4.28
CA MET A 119 -12.54 -3.33 -5.70
C MET A 119 -11.36 -4.16 -6.25
N ALA A 120 -10.13 -3.81 -5.90
CA ALA A 120 -8.96 -4.59 -6.27
C ALA A 120 -8.96 -5.99 -5.65
N ALA A 121 -9.38 -6.11 -4.39
CA ALA A 121 -9.53 -7.39 -3.71
C ALA A 121 -10.58 -8.27 -4.41
N GLU A 122 -11.75 -7.73 -4.77
CA GLU A 122 -12.76 -8.48 -5.52
C GLU A 122 -12.25 -8.93 -6.90
N LYS A 123 -11.54 -8.06 -7.62
CA LYS A 123 -10.92 -8.43 -8.91
C LYS A 123 -9.90 -9.56 -8.75
N ALA A 124 -9.07 -9.52 -7.70
CA ALA A 124 -8.10 -10.58 -7.43
C ALA A 124 -8.79 -11.91 -7.08
N ARG A 125 -9.86 -11.89 -6.26
CA ARG A 125 -10.68 -13.08 -5.98
C ARG A 125 -11.33 -13.64 -7.24
N ALA A 126 -11.90 -12.78 -8.09
CA ALA A 126 -12.49 -13.19 -9.35
C ALA A 126 -11.48 -13.83 -10.32
N ALA A 127 -10.20 -13.47 -10.20
CA ALA A 127 -9.10 -14.10 -10.93
C ALA A 127 -8.56 -15.39 -10.28
N GLY A 128 -9.20 -15.88 -9.21
CA GLY A 128 -8.82 -17.13 -8.53
C GLY A 128 -7.73 -16.98 -7.46
N ILE A 129 -7.31 -15.76 -7.12
CA ILE A 129 -6.30 -15.52 -6.08
C ILE A 129 -6.98 -15.45 -4.72
N LYS A 130 -6.53 -16.27 -3.76
CA LYS A 130 -6.98 -16.20 -2.37
C LYS A 130 -6.62 -14.84 -1.79
N THR A 131 -7.62 -13.97 -1.62
CA THR A 131 -7.40 -12.57 -1.26
C THR A 131 -8.26 -12.16 -0.08
N GLU A 132 -7.63 -11.62 0.95
CA GLU A 132 -8.30 -11.03 2.12
C GLU A 132 -8.15 -9.51 2.14
N PHE A 133 -9.12 -8.83 2.75
CA PHE A 133 -9.16 -7.37 2.82
C PHE A 133 -9.40 -6.93 4.27
N PHE A 134 -8.59 -5.99 4.76
CA PHE A 134 -8.75 -5.42 6.09
C PHE A 134 -8.41 -3.93 6.12
N ALA A 135 -9.39 -3.07 6.41
CA ALA A 135 -9.18 -1.63 6.52
C ALA A 135 -8.83 -1.21 7.97
N ILE A 136 -7.69 -0.55 8.15
CA ILE A 136 -7.22 -0.08 9.47
C ILE A 136 -8.02 1.14 9.92
N ASN A 137 -8.59 1.10 11.13
CA ASN A 137 -9.52 2.09 11.65
C ASN A 137 -9.22 2.52 13.11
N ASP A 138 -7.95 2.77 13.43
CA ASP A 138 -7.44 3.02 14.78
C ASP A 138 -7.75 4.41 15.36
N ASP A 139 -8.18 5.38 14.54
CA ASP A 139 -8.40 6.75 14.99
C ASP A 139 -9.64 6.89 15.90
N VAL A 140 -9.40 6.98 17.20
CA VAL A 140 -10.44 7.21 18.22
C VAL A 140 -10.89 8.67 18.32
N GLY A 141 -10.19 9.62 17.68
CA GLY A 141 -10.55 11.03 17.67
C GLY A 141 -11.79 11.33 16.84
N VAL A 142 -12.16 10.44 15.92
CA VAL A 142 -13.43 10.50 15.17
C VAL A 142 -14.39 9.47 15.75
N GLY A 143 -15.51 9.94 16.33
CA GLY A 143 -16.59 9.04 16.76
C GLY A 143 -17.17 8.26 15.58
N LYS A 144 -17.63 7.02 15.80
CA LYS A 144 -18.14 6.13 14.73
C LYS A 144 -19.21 6.80 13.86
N GLU A 145 -20.10 7.59 14.46
CA GLU A 145 -21.15 8.34 13.75
C GLU A 145 -20.60 9.45 12.85
N ARG A 146 -19.51 10.12 13.27
CA ARG A 146 -18.85 11.18 12.50
C ARG A 146 -17.99 10.64 11.35
N GLY A 147 -17.65 9.36 11.37
CA GLY A 147 -16.87 8.67 10.34
C GLY A 147 -17.67 8.26 9.09
N GLY A 148 -18.96 8.56 9.05
CA GLY A 148 -19.83 8.18 7.94
C GLY A 148 -19.94 6.66 7.76
N LYS A 149 -20.06 6.20 6.51
CA LYS A 149 -20.31 4.78 6.19
C LYS A 149 -19.14 3.85 6.50
N VAL A 150 -17.90 4.37 6.50
CA VAL A 150 -16.70 3.56 6.73
C VAL A 150 -16.28 3.56 8.20
N GLY A 151 -16.73 4.53 9.00
CA GLY A 151 -16.40 4.60 10.43
C GLY A 151 -15.07 5.31 10.70
N ARG A 152 -14.31 4.83 11.71
CA ARG A 152 -13.07 5.48 12.17
C ARG A 152 -11.99 5.48 11.10
N ARG A 153 -11.18 6.54 11.02
CA ARG A 153 -10.05 6.62 10.08
C ARG A 153 -8.92 5.68 10.50
N GLY A 154 -8.06 5.33 9.54
CA GLY A 154 -6.76 4.71 9.82
C GLY A 154 -5.66 5.77 9.85
N ILE A 155 -4.82 5.78 10.90
CA ILE A 155 -3.75 6.76 11.07
C ILE A 155 -2.44 6.07 11.53
N GLY A 156 -1.66 6.73 12.40
CA GLY A 156 -0.33 6.28 12.80
C GLY A 156 -0.26 4.91 13.48
N GLY A 157 -1.35 4.40 14.06
CA GLY A 157 -1.37 3.06 14.65
C GLY A 157 -1.26 1.95 13.61
N GLY A 158 -1.56 2.23 12.34
CA GLY A 158 -1.54 1.22 11.29
C GLY A 158 -0.16 0.61 11.04
N ILE A 159 0.93 1.32 11.31
CA ILE A 159 2.29 0.76 11.16
C ILE A 159 2.52 -0.46 12.07
N PHE A 160 1.95 -0.47 13.28
CA PHE A 160 2.09 -1.60 14.19
C PHE A 160 1.37 -2.83 13.65
N ILE A 161 0.17 -2.65 13.10
CA ILE A 161 -0.60 -3.72 12.46
C ILE A 161 0.20 -4.27 11.28
N LEU A 162 0.70 -3.40 10.39
CA LEU A 162 1.51 -3.80 9.24
C LEU A 162 2.77 -4.58 9.66
N LYS A 163 3.45 -4.13 10.74
CA LYS A 163 4.65 -4.81 11.26
C LYS A 163 4.33 -6.19 11.84
N ILE A 164 3.21 -6.33 12.55
CA ILE A 164 2.77 -7.59 13.15
C ILE A 164 2.40 -8.59 12.06
N VAL A 165 1.51 -8.21 11.14
CA VAL A 165 1.05 -9.12 10.07
C VAL A 165 2.18 -9.44 9.09
N GLY A 166 3.05 -8.48 8.78
CA GLY A 166 4.22 -8.71 7.95
C GLY A 166 5.22 -9.67 8.59
N ALA A 167 5.45 -9.57 9.90
CA ALA A 167 6.31 -10.54 10.60
C ALA A 167 5.70 -11.94 10.62
N LEU A 168 4.39 -12.02 10.88
CA LEU A 168 3.67 -13.29 10.91
C LEU A 168 3.71 -13.96 9.53
N ALA A 169 3.49 -13.21 8.45
CA ALA A 169 3.62 -13.74 7.09
C ALA A 169 5.02 -14.31 6.81
N GLU A 170 6.09 -13.67 7.29
CA GLU A 170 7.45 -14.22 7.13
C GLU A 170 7.70 -15.50 7.95
N ALA A 171 6.89 -15.75 8.99
CA ALA A 171 6.99 -16.95 9.82
C ALA A 171 6.31 -18.20 9.18
N GLY A 172 5.48 -18.00 8.15
CA GLY A 172 4.67 -19.05 7.51
C GLY A 172 3.29 -19.23 8.14
#